data_AF-A0A834CG86-F1
#
_entry.id   AF-A0A834CG86-F1
#
_cell.length_a   1.000
_cell.length_b   1.000
_cell.length_c   1.000
_cell.angle_alpha   90.00
_cell.angle_beta   90.00
_cell.angle_gamma   90.00
#
_symmetry.space_group_name_H-M   'P 1'
#
loop_
_entity.id
_entity.type
_entity.pdbx_description
1 polymer ?
#
loop_
_entity_poly.entity_id
_entity_poly.type
_entity_poly.pdbx_seq_one_letter_code
_entity_poly.pdbx_strand_id
1 'polypeptide(L)'
;MKFCSALLALLASVAVEATIYFREQFTDGDGWKTRWLESKHKSDYGQWKLSSGKFYGDAEADKGLQTSQDARFYALSARFPALQQRGEDIGRPVHRQARAED
;
A
#
# COMPACT_ATOMS: atom_id res chain seq x y z
N MET A 1 38.67 -7.20 29.70
CA MET A 1 38.47 -7.35 28.24
C MET A 1 37.10 -7.89 27.85
N LYS A 2 36.55 -8.93 28.52
CA LYS A 2 35.23 -9.52 28.21
C LYS A 2 34.02 -8.60 28.48
N PHE A 3 34.10 -7.78 29.53
CA PHE A 3 33.04 -6.81 29.88
C PHE A 3 32.91 -5.66 28.86
N CYS A 4 34.03 -5.20 28.29
CA CYS A 4 34.00 -4.17 27.25
C CYS A 4 33.34 -4.68 25.97
N SER A 5 33.57 -5.95 25.60
CA SER A 5 32.92 -6.57 24.44
C SER A 5 31.41 -6.76 24.62
N ALA A 6 30.95 -7.09 25.84
CA ALA A 6 29.53 -7.19 26.16
C ALA A 6 28.82 -5.82 26.12
N LEU A 7 29.49 -4.76 26.59
CA LEU A 7 28.97 -3.40 26.52
C LEU A 7 28.88 -2.90 25.07
N LEU A 8 29.85 -3.25 24.22
CA LEU A 8 29.84 -2.91 22.80
C LEU A 8 28.71 -3.61 22.03
N ALA A 9 28.41 -4.87 22.35
CA ALA A 9 27.31 -5.63 21.75
C ALA A 9 25.93 -5.07 22.16
N LEU A 10 25.79 -4.58 23.39
CA LEU A 10 24.57 -3.94 23.88
C LEU A 10 24.35 -2.53 23.29
N LEU A 11 25.43 -1.83 22.94
CA LEU A 11 25.38 -0.55 22.22
C LEU A 11 25.05 -0.73 20.73
N ALA A 12 25.37 -1.89 20.15
CA ALA A 12 25.08 -2.19 18.74
C ALA A 12 23.60 -2.51 18.46
N SER A 13 22.80 -2.79 19.50
CA SER A 13 21.34 -2.89 19.40
C SER A 13 20.67 -1.52 19.42
N VAL A 14 21.12 -0.60 18.55
CA VAL A 14 20.35 0.59 18.22
C VAL A 14 19.03 0.14 17.58
N ALA A 15 17.92 0.48 18.22
CA ALA A 15 16.59 0.13 17.74
C ALA A 15 16.35 0.81 16.38
N VAL A 16 16.10 0.00 15.35
CA VAL A 16 15.63 0.53 14.06
C VAL A 16 14.15 0.86 14.24
N GLU A 17 13.77 2.13 14.06
CA GLU A 17 12.38 2.58 14.12
C GLU A 17 11.85 2.68 12.69
N ALA A 18 10.84 1.86 12.36
CA ALA A 18 10.16 1.91 11.08
C ALA A 18 8.85 2.69 11.23
N THR A 19 8.76 3.85 10.57
CA THR A 19 7.51 4.62 10.52
C THR A 19 6.57 4.02 9.46
N ILE A 20 5.39 3.55 9.88
CA ILE A 20 4.36 3.04 8.98
C ILE A 20 3.48 4.21 8.51
N TYR A 21 3.66 4.65 7.26
CA TYR A 21 2.90 5.76 6.70
C TYR A 21 1.52 5.36 6.16
N PHE A 22 1.38 4.12 5.69
CA PHE A 22 0.12 3.55 5.25
C PHE A 22 0.17 2.03 5.41
N ARG A 23 -0.90 1.44 5.92
CA ARG A 23 -1.10 -0.01 6.02
C ARG A 23 -2.57 -0.32 5.80
N GLU A 24 -2.84 -1.25 4.90
CA GLU A 24 -4.17 -1.78 4.64
C GLU A 24 -4.06 -3.31 4.56
N GLN A 25 -4.96 -4.00 5.26
CA GLN A 25 -5.01 -5.47 5.30
C GLN A 25 -6.43 -6.00 5.07
N PHE A 26 -7.43 -5.12 4.98
CA PHE A 26 -8.82 -5.51 4.71
C PHE A 26 -9.44 -6.56 5.67
N THR A 27 -8.92 -6.64 6.90
CA THR A 27 -9.38 -7.59 7.92
C THR A 27 -10.62 -7.12 8.68
N ASP A 28 -11.12 -5.92 8.40
CA ASP A 28 -12.20 -5.25 9.12
C ASP A 28 -13.54 -5.26 8.35
N GLY A 29 -13.75 -6.29 7.54
CA GLY A 29 -15.00 -6.48 6.80
C GLY A 29 -15.26 -5.33 5.84
N ASP A 30 -16.36 -4.61 5.99
CA ASP A 30 -16.73 -3.48 5.12
C ASP A 30 -16.05 -2.15 5.47
N GLY A 31 -15.23 -2.11 6.53
CA GLY A 31 -14.58 -0.88 6.99
C GLY A 31 -13.68 -0.22 5.94
N TRP A 32 -13.09 -0.99 5.02
CA TRP A 32 -12.28 -0.45 3.91
C TRP A 32 -13.04 0.55 3.04
N LYS A 33 -14.37 0.42 2.90
CA LYS A 33 -15.21 1.35 2.10
C LYS A 33 -15.19 2.78 2.65
N THR A 34 -14.80 2.97 3.91
CA THR A 34 -14.64 4.30 4.51
C THR A 34 -13.28 4.94 4.22
N ARG A 35 -12.26 4.12 3.96
CA ARG A 35 -10.86 4.54 3.70
C ARG A 35 -10.56 4.71 2.22
N TRP A 36 -11.20 3.89 1.39
CA TRP A 36 -11.03 3.87 -0.06
C TRP A 36 -12.18 4.58 -0.76
N LEU A 37 -11.83 5.46 -1.70
CA LEU A 37 -12.77 6.26 -2.48
C LEU A 37 -12.64 5.92 -3.97
N GLU A 38 -13.77 5.63 -4.60
CA GLU A 38 -13.88 5.45 -6.05
C GLU A 38 -13.84 6.79 -6.78
N SER A 39 -13.12 6.83 -7.90
CA SER A 39 -13.06 8.01 -8.75
C SER A 39 -14.42 8.29 -9.39
N LYS A 40 -14.80 9.57 -9.43
CA LYS A 40 -16.00 10.06 -10.14
C LYS A 40 -15.70 10.60 -11.53
N HIS A 41 -14.47 10.42 -12.02
CA HIS A 41 -14.06 10.96 -13.33
C HIS A 41 -14.82 10.32 -14.51
N LYS A 42 -15.19 9.04 -14.37
CA LYS A 42 -16.07 8.32 -15.30
C LYS A 42 -17.15 7.60 -14.52
N SER A 43 -18.32 7.42 -15.13
CA SER A 43 -19.46 6.72 -14.51
C SER A 43 -19.42 5.21 -14.72
N ASP A 44 -18.54 4.72 -15.59
CA ASP A 44 -18.54 3.36 -16.09
C ASP A 44 -17.36 2.51 -15.56
N TYR A 45 -16.76 2.96 -14.45
CA TYR A 45 -15.72 2.21 -13.76
C TYR A 45 -16.23 0.86 -13.25
N GLY A 46 -15.33 -0.11 -13.22
CA GLY A 46 -15.61 -1.44 -12.70
C GLY A 46 -15.75 -1.45 -11.18
N GLN A 47 -16.56 -2.39 -10.68
CA GLN A 47 -16.84 -2.53 -9.26
C GLN A 47 -15.77 -3.34 -8.52
N TRP A 48 -15.42 -2.88 -7.33
CA TRP A 48 -14.53 -3.60 -6.43
C TRP A 48 -15.33 -4.51 -5.50
N LYS A 49 -14.80 -5.70 -5.23
CA LYS A 49 -15.32 -6.58 -4.18
C LYS A 49 -14.19 -6.99 -3.24
N LEU A 50 -14.54 -7.19 -1.99
CA LEU A 50 -13.62 -7.80 -1.03
C LEU A 50 -13.72 -9.32 -1.15
N SER A 51 -12.61 -9.99 -1.43
CA SER A 51 -12.58 -11.43 -1.60
C SER A 51 -11.19 -12.01 -1.37
N SER A 52 -11.15 -13.25 -0.89
CA SER A 52 -9.96 -14.09 -0.84
C SER A 52 -9.78 -14.97 -2.09
N GLY A 53 -10.65 -14.80 -3.10
CA GLY A 53 -10.60 -15.57 -4.33
C GLY A 53 -11.06 -17.03 -4.18
N LYS A 54 -10.71 -17.87 -5.16
CA LYS A 54 -11.12 -19.30 -5.18
C LYS A 54 -10.22 -20.18 -4.31
N PHE A 55 -8.97 -19.79 -4.13
CA PHE A 55 -7.96 -20.53 -3.38
C PHE A 55 -7.26 -19.54 -2.45
N TYR A 56 -7.19 -19.88 -1.18
CA TYR A 56 -6.63 -19.04 -0.11
C TYR A 56 -5.96 -19.94 0.93
N GLY A 57 -5.01 -19.38 1.68
CA GLY A 57 -4.44 -20.01 2.87
C GLY A 57 -5.35 -19.77 4.08
N ASP A 58 -5.76 -18.53 4.28
CA ASP A 58 -6.70 -18.10 5.30
C ASP A 58 -7.81 -17.24 4.67
N ALA A 59 -9.05 -17.69 4.80
CA ALA A 59 -10.20 -17.06 4.14
C ALA A 59 -10.44 -15.60 4.55
N GLU A 60 -10.03 -15.22 5.76
CA GLU A 60 -10.26 -13.91 6.36
C GLU A 60 -9.04 -13.00 6.22
N ALA A 61 -7.84 -13.52 6.49
CA ALA A 61 -6.60 -12.76 6.39
C ALA A 61 -6.17 -12.50 4.93
N ASP A 62 -6.55 -13.38 4.00
CA ASP A 62 -6.18 -13.24 2.58
C ASP A 62 -7.22 -12.43 1.77
N LYS A 63 -8.19 -11.79 2.44
CA LYS A 63 -9.13 -10.90 1.76
C LYS A 63 -8.39 -9.69 1.21
N GLY A 64 -8.72 -9.35 -0.03
CA GLY A 64 -8.24 -8.14 -0.68
C GLY A 64 -9.23 -7.60 -1.69
N LEU A 65 -8.87 -6.46 -2.28
CA LEU A 65 -9.65 -5.86 -3.35
C LEU A 65 -9.51 -6.67 -4.64
N GLN A 66 -10.63 -7.22 -5.10
CA GLN A 66 -10.71 -7.95 -6.36
C GLN A 66 -11.57 -7.17 -7.37
N THR A 67 -11.09 -7.10 -8.60
CA THR A 67 -11.86 -6.61 -9.76
C THR A 67 -12.96 -7.62 -10.10
N SER A 68 -14.20 -7.16 -10.29
CA SER A 68 -15.37 -8.04 -10.45
C SER A 68 -15.92 -8.15 -11.87
N GLN A 69 -15.48 -7.28 -12.77
CA GLN A 69 -16.02 -7.12 -14.13
C GLN A 69 -14.91 -7.10 -15.17
N ASP A 70 -15.09 -7.85 -16.25
CA ASP A 70 -14.17 -7.90 -17.38
C ASP A 70 -14.25 -6.63 -18.23
N ALA A 71 -13.14 -6.29 -18.90
CA ALA A 71 -13.06 -5.16 -19.83
C ALA A 71 -13.54 -3.81 -19.25
N ARG A 72 -13.28 -3.57 -17.96
CA ARG A 72 -13.54 -2.29 -17.28
C ARG A 72 -12.24 -1.62 -16.85
N PHE A 73 -12.25 -0.29 -16.89
CA PHE A 73 -11.26 0.49 -16.17
C PHE A 73 -11.63 0.54 -14.69
N TYR A 74 -10.63 0.66 -13.82
CA TYR A 74 -10.80 0.74 -12.37
C TYR A 74 -10.04 1.93 -11.82
N ALA A 75 -10.64 2.64 -10.86
CA ALA A 75 -10.01 3.78 -10.22
C ALA A 75 -10.49 3.90 -8.75
N LEU A 76 -9.61 3.51 -7.83
CA LEU A 76 -9.84 3.53 -6.39
C LEU A 76 -8.59 4.11 -5.71
N SER A 77 -8.78 4.92 -4.68
CA SER A 77 -7.68 5.58 -3.98
C SER A 77 -7.93 5.62 -2.48
N ALA A 78 -6.88 5.49 -1.67
CA ALA A 78 -6.91 5.69 -0.23
C ALA A 78 -6.04 6.87 0.15
N ARG A 79 -6.53 7.74 1.05
CA ARG A 79 -5.77 8.88 1.54
C ARG A 79 -4.92 8.47 2.74
N PHE A 80 -3.68 8.94 2.76
CA PHE A 80 -2.77 8.81 3.90
C PHE A 80 -2.02 10.13 4.13
N PRO A 81 -1.36 10.32 5.28
CA PRO A 81 -0.62 11.55 5.57
C PRO A 81 0.40 11.88 4.48
N ALA A 82 0.44 13.14 4.05
CA ALA A 82 1.40 13.58 3.04
C ALA A 82 2.82 13.44 3.58
N LEU A 83 3.70 12.85 2.75
CA LEU A 83 5.12 12.73 3.07
C LEU A 83 5.86 13.99 2.61
N GLN A 84 6.49 14.71 3.53
CA GLN A 84 7.42 15.78 3.19
C GLN A 84 8.82 15.17 3.01
N GLN A 85 9.13 14.66 1.82
CA GLN A 85 10.41 14.02 1.56
C GLN A 85 11.48 15.04 1.15
N ARG A 86 12.57 15.11 1.94
CA ARG A 86 13.80 15.79 1.56
C ARG A 86 14.80 14.73 1.06
N GLY A 87 14.71 14.40 -0.23
CA GLY A 87 15.84 13.84 -1.00
C GLY A 87 16.28 12.40 -0.71
N GLU A 88 15.42 11.48 -0.27
CA GLU A 88 15.79 10.06 -0.18
C GLU A 88 14.87 9.18 -1.05
N ASP A 89 15.48 8.21 -1.72
CA ASP A 89 15.01 7.53 -2.93
C ASP A 89 13.81 6.60 -2.68
N ILE A 90 12.61 7.06 -3.01
CA ILE A 90 11.46 6.19 -3.29
C ILE A 90 11.56 5.80 -4.76
N GLY A 91 11.99 4.55 -4.99
CA GLY A 91 12.29 3.94 -6.29
C GLY A 91 11.69 4.67 -7.49
N ARG A 92 12.57 5.35 -8.25
CA ARG A 92 12.18 6.29 -9.30
C ARG A 92 11.04 5.77 -10.19
N PRO A 93 9.90 6.48 -10.28
CA PRO A 93 9.02 6.30 -11.40
C PRO A 93 9.72 6.87 -12.64
N VAL A 94 9.99 6.02 -13.64
CA VAL A 94 10.40 6.47 -14.98
C VAL A 94 9.19 7.15 -15.63
N HIS A 95 8.96 8.41 -15.28
CA HIS A 95 8.11 9.27 -16.08
C HIS A 95 8.90 9.71 -17.32
N ARG A 96 8.71 8.97 -18.42
CA ARG A 96 8.97 9.48 -19.77
C ARG A 96 7.88 10.51 -20.09
N GLN A 97 8.19 11.78 -19.95
CA GLN A 97 7.41 12.84 -20.59
C GLN A 97 7.83 13.03 -22.04
N ALA A 98 6.88 13.56 -22.82
CA ALA A 98 6.96 14.07 -24.18
C ALA A 98 6.88 13.05 -25.33
N ARG A 99 5.73 13.04 -26.02
CA ARG A 99 5.60 13.87 -27.24
C ARG A 99 4.13 14.10 -27.56
N ALA A 100 3.71 15.35 -27.57
CA ALA A 100 2.56 15.79 -28.36
C ALA A 100 3.04 15.81 -29.82
N GLU A 101 2.38 15.06 -30.69
CA GLU A 101 2.38 15.29 -32.13
C GLU A 101 0.92 15.22 -32.60
N ASP A 102 0.52 16.36 -33.18
CA ASP A 102 -0.61 16.72 -34.05
C ASP A 102 -2.06 16.29 -33.69
#